data_AF-A0A2D0J0H9-F1
#
_entry.id   AF-A0A2D0J0H9-F1
#
_cell.length_a   1.000
_cell.length_b   1.000
_cell.length_c   1.000
_cell.angle_alpha   90.00
_cell.angle_beta   90.00
_cell.angle_gamma   90.00
#
_symmetry.space_group_name_H-M   'P 1'
#
loop_
_entity.id
_entity.type
_entity.pdbx_description
1 polymer ?
#
loop_
_entity_poly.entity_id
_entity_poly.type
_entity_poly.pdbx_seq_one_letter_code
_entity_poly.pdbx_strand_id
1 'polypeptide(L)'
;MIVDLIAGEYVAKNFQAAAVEGRIAQIGLLDGKVRELNLSPLMQKRLTLTGSMLRPRSIEDKAFIAHDLYKKVWPLLEQGRIRPQIFKIFPLEQAAEAHTLMESGKHIGKIMLII
;
A
#
# COMPACT_ATOMS: atom_id res chain seq x y z
N MET A 1 -6.20 10.31 7.46
CA MET A 1 -4.90 9.61 7.34
C MET A 1 -4.64 9.37 5.86
N ILE A 2 -3.41 9.56 5.39
CA ILE A 2 -3.00 9.32 4.01
C ILE A 2 -2.09 8.08 3.99
N VAL A 3 -2.32 7.18 3.03
CA VAL A 3 -1.42 6.05 2.74
C VAL A 3 -0.81 6.30 1.37
N ASP A 4 0.49 6.57 1.33
CA ASP A 4 1.19 6.99 0.12
C ASP A 4 2.02 5.85 -0.49
N LEU A 5 1.75 5.54 -1.75
CA LEU A 5 2.51 4.57 -2.57
C LEU A 5 3.39 5.26 -3.62
N ILE A 6 3.19 6.56 -3.87
CA ILE A 6 3.75 7.30 -5.00
C ILE A 6 5.08 7.93 -4.61
N ALA A 7 5.14 8.66 -3.51
CA ALA A 7 6.29 9.49 -3.12
C ALA A 7 6.63 10.58 -4.16
N GLY A 8 7.90 10.86 -4.41
CA GLY A 8 8.31 11.95 -5.30
C GLY A 8 7.68 13.29 -4.90
N GLU A 9 7.05 13.96 -5.85
CA GLU A 9 6.34 15.23 -5.59
C GLU A 9 5.09 15.07 -4.69
N TYR A 10 4.52 13.86 -4.60
CA TYR A 10 3.32 13.63 -3.80
C TYR A 10 3.56 13.82 -2.31
N VAL A 11 4.80 13.72 -1.82
CA VAL A 11 5.08 13.95 -0.39
C VAL A 11 4.72 15.38 0.02
N ALA A 12 5.07 16.37 -0.80
CA ALA A 12 4.70 17.76 -0.56
C ALA A 12 3.18 17.98 -0.69
N LYS A 13 2.55 17.37 -1.70
CA LYS A 13 1.09 17.42 -1.90
C LYS A 13 0.34 16.79 -0.71
N ASN A 14 0.86 15.69 -0.16
CA ASN A 14 0.32 14.99 0.99
C ASN A 14 0.41 15.84 2.26
N PHE A 15 1.50 16.60 2.46
CA PHE A 15 1.59 17.55 3.58
C PHE A 15 0.55 18.67 3.48
N GLN A 16 0.28 19.16 2.26
CA GLN A 16 -0.76 20.17 2.02
C GLN A 16 -2.17 19.61 2.21
N ALA A 17 -2.43 18.39 1.74
CA ALA A 17 -3.74 17.74 1.85
C ALA A 17 -4.07 17.24 3.26
N ALA A 18 -3.05 16.91 4.07
CA ALA A 18 -3.28 16.45 5.44
C ALA A 18 -3.90 17.54 6.32
N ALA A 19 -4.86 17.14 7.16
CA ALA A 19 -5.41 17.99 8.22
C ALA A 19 -4.34 18.26 9.31
N VAL A 20 -4.58 19.27 10.17
CA VAL A 20 -3.78 19.45 11.40
C VAL A 20 -3.84 18.15 12.22
N GLU A 21 -2.68 17.73 12.73
CA GLU A 21 -2.43 16.46 13.43
C GLU A 21 -2.68 15.21 12.56
N GLY A 22 -2.69 15.39 11.24
CA GLY A 22 -2.86 14.34 10.26
C GLY A 22 -1.71 13.32 10.26
N ARG A 23 -2.06 12.07 9.95
CA ARG A 23 -1.10 10.95 9.81
C ARG A 23 -0.89 10.59 8.35
N ILE A 24 0.37 10.41 7.96
CA ILE A 24 0.82 9.98 6.64
C ILE A 24 1.68 8.73 6.81
N ALA A 25 1.33 7.65 6.11
CA ALA A 25 2.07 6.39 6.08
C ALA A 25 2.64 6.16 4.68
N GLN A 26 3.96 6.26 4.55
CA GLN A 26 4.69 5.98 3.31
C GLN A 26 4.94 4.47 3.18
N ILE A 27 4.40 3.85 2.14
CA ILE A 27 4.54 2.39 1.90
C ILE A 27 5.07 2.03 0.51
N GLY A 28 5.33 3.03 -0.34
CA GLY A 28 5.88 2.85 -1.69
C GLY A 28 6.63 4.09 -2.19
N LEU A 29 7.37 3.91 -3.28
CA LEU A 29 8.14 4.96 -3.98
C LEU A 29 7.97 4.80 -5.50
N LEU A 30 6.73 4.67 -5.98
CA LEU A 30 6.45 4.40 -7.41
C LEU A 30 6.97 5.52 -8.33
N ASP A 31 6.93 6.77 -7.88
CA ASP A 31 7.49 7.95 -8.58
C ASP A 31 8.92 8.28 -8.13
N GLY A 32 9.59 7.31 -7.49
CA GLY A 32 10.98 7.44 -7.06
C GLY A 32 11.17 8.24 -5.76
N LYS A 33 12.41 8.68 -5.55
CA LYS A 33 12.85 9.36 -4.32
C LYS A 33 12.50 10.84 -4.37
N VAL A 34 12.10 11.39 -3.23
CA VAL A 34 11.94 12.84 -3.04
C VAL A 34 13.30 13.51 -3.21
N ARG A 35 13.38 14.51 -4.10
CA ARG A 35 14.62 15.28 -4.34
C ARG A 35 14.73 16.47 -3.37
N GLU A 36 13.64 17.21 -3.19
CA GLU A 36 13.54 18.36 -2.29
C GLU A 36 12.25 18.28 -1.49
N LEU A 37 12.31 18.60 -0.19
CA LEU A 37 11.16 18.52 0.70
C LEU A 37 11.12 19.70 1.68
N ASN A 38 10.05 20.48 1.62
CA ASN A 38 9.75 21.50 2.62
C ASN A 38 9.06 20.86 3.85
N LEU A 39 9.72 20.89 5.01
CA LEU A 39 9.19 20.35 6.26
C LEU A 39 8.29 21.34 7.05
N SER A 40 8.23 22.61 6.63
CA SER A 40 7.42 23.63 7.33
C SER A 40 5.94 23.21 7.49
N PRO A 41 5.27 22.67 6.46
CA PRO A 41 3.88 22.22 6.62
C PRO A 41 3.73 21.06 7.61
N LEU A 42 4.72 20.16 7.71
CA LEU A 42 4.73 19.07 8.68
C LEU A 42 4.74 19.63 10.10
N MET A 43 5.56 20.64 10.38
CA MET A 43 5.65 21.27 11.70
C MET A 43 4.41 22.11 12.03
N GLN A 44 4.00 22.99 11.11
CA GLN A 44 2.85 23.89 11.31
C GLN A 44 1.56 23.10 11.58
N LYS A 45 1.37 21.99 10.88
CA LYS A 45 0.23 21.11 11.07
C LYS A 45 0.47 19.97 12.05
N ARG A 46 1.65 19.87 12.69
CA ARG A 46 1.99 18.77 13.61
C ARG A 46 1.71 17.38 13.03
N LEU A 47 2.10 17.17 11.77
CA LEU A 47 1.83 15.93 11.07
C LEU A 47 2.70 14.78 11.61
N THR A 48 2.14 13.58 11.60
CA THR A 48 2.90 12.34 11.82
C THR A 48 3.23 11.72 10.47
N LEU A 49 4.51 11.69 10.10
CA LEU A 49 5.01 10.96 8.94
C LEU A 49 5.68 9.67 9.39
N THR A 50 5.24 8.53 8.84
CA THR A 50 5.79 7.20 9.15
C THR A 50 6.07 6.42 7.86
N GLY A 51 6.91 5.39 7.94
CA GLY A 51 7.26 4.55 6.80
C GLY A 51 7.30 3.07 7.18
N SER A 52 7.03 2.19 6.22
CA SER A 52 7.18 0.75 6.42
C SER A 52 7.35 -0.01 5.10
N MET A 53 8.24 -0.99 5.09
CA MET A 53 8.28 -2.05 4.08
C MET A 53 8.00 -3.39 4.73
N LEU A 54 7.24 -4.27 4.07
CA LEU A 54 6.89 -5.58 4.62
C LEU A 54 8.04 -6.60 4.53
N ARG A 55 8.79 -6.60 3.41
CA ARG A 55 9.86 -7.58 3.15
C ARG A 55 10.92 -7.66 4.25
N PRO A 56 11.53 -6.54 4.71
CA PRO A 56 12.63 -6.59 5.69
C PRO A 56 12.19 -6.88 7.13
N ARG A 57 10.88 -6.94 7.42
CA ARG A 57 10.40 -7.23 8.78
C ARG A 57 10.77 -8.66 9.22
N SER A 58 10.96 -8.84 10.52
CA SER A 58 11.23 -10.13 11.13
C SER A 58 10.07 -11.10 10.93
N ILE A 59 10.32 -12.39 11.17
CA ILE A 59 9.27 -13.42 11.10
C ILE A 59 8.25 -13.18 12.22
N GLU A 60 8.72 -12.76 13.40
CA GLU A 60 7.91 -12.47 14.58
C GLU A 60 6.95 -11.31 14.30
N ASP A 61 7.43 -10.22 13.68
CA ASP A 61 6.60 -9.09 13.29
C ASP A 61 5.53 -9.51 12.26
N LYS A 62 5.91 -10.33 11.28
CA LYS A 62 4.98 -10.83 10.27
C LYS A 62 3.93 -11.75 10.89
N ALA A 63 4.31 -12.60 11.84
CA ALA A 63 3.40 -13.47 12.58
C ALA A 63 2.41 -12.66 13.41
N PHE A 64 2.87 -11.59 14.08
CA PHE A 64 1.99 -10.67 14.80
C PHE A 64 0.94 -10.04 13.87
N ILE A 65 1.37 -9.54 12.70
CA ILE A 65 0.45 -8.97 11.71
C ILE A 65 -0.56 -10.01 11.23
N ALA A 66 -0.11 -11.22 10.89
CA ALA A 66 -0.99 -12.29 10.43
C ALA A 66 -2.05 -12.66 11.47
N HIS A 67 -1.66 -12.75 12.75
CA HIS A 67 -2.58 -13.01 13.86
C HIS A 67 -3.61 -11.89 14.03
N ASP A 68 -3.20 -10.63 13.92
CA ASP A 68 -4.11 -9.50 14.04
C ASP A 68 -5.11 -9.45 12.88
N LEU A 69 -4.66 -9.75 11.65
CA LEU A 69 -5.52 -9.90 10.49
C LEU A 69 -6.51 -11.05 10.65
N TYR A 70 -6.06 -12.20 11.18
CA TYR A 70 -6.95 -13.33 11.43
C TYR A 70 -8.08 -12.96 12.42
N LYS A 71 -7.75 -12.26 13.51
CA LYS A 71 -8.74 -11.85 14.51
C LYS A 71 -9.71 -10.78 14.01
N LYS A 72 -9.23 -9.81 13.23
CA LYS A 72 -10.01 -8.59 12.91
C LYS A 72 -10.58 -8.57 11.49
N VAL A 73 -9.90 -9.19 10.53
CA VAL A 73 -10.20 -9.10 9.10
C VAL A 73 -10.86 -10.38 8.58
N TRP A 74 -10.43 -11.56 9.05
CA TRP A 74 -11.00 -12.85 8.62
C TRP A 74 -12.52 -12.95 8.82
N PRO A 75 -13.09 -12.54 9.97
CA PRO A 75 -14.54 -12.57 10.14
C PRO A 75 -15.29 -11.71 9.11
N LEU A 76 -14.68 -10.60 8.65
CA LEU A 76 -15.28 -9.75 7.62
C LEU A 76 -15.24 -10.40 6.23
N LEU A 77 -14.21 -11.21 5.95
CA LEU A 77 -14.11 -12.00 4.73
C LEU A 77 -15.14 -13.14 4.73
N GLU A 78 -15.24 -13.88 5.84
CA GLU A 78 -16.19 -14.99 6.01
C GLU A 78 -17.64 -14.52 5.91
N GLN A 79 -17.95 -13.33 6.44
CA GLN A 79 -19.25 -12.69 6.32
C GLN A 79 -19.51 -12.06 4.94
N GLY A 80 -18.52 -12.07 4.04
CA GLY A 80 -18.62 -11.45 2.71
C GLY A 80 -18.71 -9.90 2.74
N ARG A 81 -18.44 -9.26 3.88
CA ARG A 81 -18.47 -7.79 4.03
C ARG A 81 -17.34 -7.11 3.28
N ILE A 82 -16.22 -7.82 3.13
CA ILE A 82 -15.10 -7.42 2.29
C ILE A 82 -14.69 -8.59 1.41
N ARG A 83 -14.16 -8.30 0.23
CA ARG A 83 -13.64 -9.30 -0.70
C ARG A 83 -12.47 -8.74 -1.50
N PRO A 84 -11.45 -9.55 -1.81
CA PRO A 84 -10.46 -9.17 -2.81
C PRO A 84 -11.14 -8.88 -4.15
N GLN A 85 -10.77 -7.77 -4.78
CA GLN A 85 -11.15 -7.47 -6.15
C GLN A 85 -10.22 -8.28 -7.06
N ILE A 86 -10.70 -9.36 -7.65
CA ILE A 86 -9.93 -10.18 -8.59
C ILE A 86 -10.23 -9.68 -10.00
N PHE A 87 -9.19 -9.26 -10.72
CA PHE A 87 -9.30 -8.77 -12.09
C PHE A 87 -9.29 -9.92 -13.10
N LYS A 88 -8.28 -10.78 -13.00
CA LYS A 88 -8.09 -11.91 -13.92
C LYS A 88 -7.29 -13.02 -13.24
N ILE A 89 -7.58 -14.25 -13.62
CA ILE A 89 -6.87 -15.46 -13.18
C ILE A 89 -6.15 -16.03 -14.40
N PHE A 90 -4.90 -16.46 -14.22
CA PHE A 90 -4.09 -17.13 -15.24
C PHE A 90 -3.59 -18.47 -14.69
N PRO A 91 -3.45 -19.51 -15.52
CA PRO A 91 -2.59 -20.65 -15.22
C PRO A 91 -1.16 -20.18 -14.91
N LEU A 92 -0.45 -20.87 -14.02
CA LEU A 92 0.91 -20.52 -13.62
C LEU A 92 1.87 -20.49 -14.82
N GLU A 93 1.64 -21.34 -15.82
CA GLU A 93 2.40 -21.39 -17.07
C GLU A 93 2.31 -20.08 -17.87
N GLN A 94 1.25 -19.30 -17.66
CA GLN A 94 1.01 -18.00 -18.29
C GLN A 94 1.46 -16.82 -17.42
N ALA A 95 2.36 -17.03 -16.45
CA ALA A 95 2.87 -15.96 -15.59
C ALA A 95 3.46 -14.77 -16.39
N ALA A 96 4.09 -15.02 -17.54
CA ALA A 96 4.60 -13.96 -18.41
C ALA A 96 3.48 -13.02 -18.91
N GLU A 97 2.36 -13.58 -19.36
CA GLU A 97 1.19 -12.81 -19.81
C GLU A 97 0.54 -12.04 -18.65
N ALA A 98 0.48 -12.66 -17.48
CA ALA A 98 0.01 -12.00 -16.25
C ALA A 98 0.87 -10.78 -15.90
N HIS A 99 2.20 -10.88 -16.05
CA HIS A 99 3.14 -9.78 -15.86
C HIS A 99 2.94 -8.66 -16.89
N THR A 100 2.82 -8.99 -18.18
CA THR A 100 2.56 -8.00 -19.24
C THR A 100 1.27 -7.22 -18.97
N LEU A 101 0.22 -7.90 -18.52
CA LEU A 101 -1.04 -7.23 -18.13
C LEU A 101 -0.84 -6.29 -16.93
N MET A 102 -0.10 -6.72 -15.91
CA MET A 102 0.18 -5.91 -14.72
C MET A 102 0.94 -4.62 -15.10
N GLU A 103 1.97 -4.74 -15.93
CA GLU A 103 2.79 -3.60 -16.39
C GLU A 103 2.00 -2.62 -17.26
N SER A 104 0.98 -3.10 -17.98
CA SER A 104 0.11 -2.23 -18.78
C SER A 104 -0.74 -1.26 -17.95
N GLY A 105 -0.89 -1.51 -16.64
CA GLY A 105 -1.72 -0.70 -15.74
C GLY A 105 -3.23 -0.81 -15.97
N LYS A 106 -3.70 -1.63 -16.93
CA LYS A 106 -5.12 -1.76 -17.31
C LYS A 106 -5.98 -2.58 -16.34
N HIS A 107 -5.38 -3.13 -15.28
CA HIS A 107 -6.08 -3.90 -14.26
C HIS A 107 -6.59 -3.03 -13.10
N ILE A 108 -7.73 -3.40 -12.55
CA ILE A 108 -8.20 -2.91 -11.24
C ILE A 108 -8.36 -4.13 -10.33
N GLY A 109 -7.60 -4.16 -9.24
CA GLY A 109 -7.58 -5.28 -8.30
C GLY A 109 -6.36 -6.20 -8.50
N LYS A 110 -6.54 -7.49 -8.24
CA LYS A 110 -5.47 -8.51 -8.21
C LYS A 110 -5.50 -9.38 -9.45
N ILE A 111 -4.31 -9.67 -9.99
CA ILE A 111 -4.09 -10.75 -10.95
C ILE A 111 -3.65 -11.99 -10.15
N MET A 112 -4.31 -13.12 -10.37
CA MET A 112 -4.06 -14.36 -9.65
C MET A 112 -3.44 -15.40 -10.58
N LEU A 113 -2.58 -16.25 -10.03
CA LEU A 113 -2.03 -17.43 -10.70
C LEU A 113 -2.62 -18.69 -10.05
N ILE A 114 -3.00 -19.68 -10.85
CA ILE A 114 -3.47 -21.00 -10.40
C ILE A 114 -2.56 -22.11 -10.92
N ILE A 115 -2.41 -23.17 -10.14
CA ILE A 115 -1.64 -24.39 -10.46
C ILE A 115 -2.63 -25.47 -10.86
#